data_AF-A0A913YW17-F1
#
_entry.id   AF-A0A913YW17-F1
#
_cell.length_a   1.000
_cell.length_b   1.000
_cell.length_c   1.000
_cell.angle_alpha   90.00
_cell.angle_beta   90.00
_cell.angle_gamma   90.00
#
_symmetry.space_group_name_H-M   'P 1'
#
loop_
_entity.id
_entity.type
_entity.pdbx_description
1 polymer ?
#
loop_
_entity_poly.entity_id
_entity_poly.type
_entity_poly.pdbx_seq_one_letter_code
_entity_poly.pdbx_strand_id
1 'polypeptide(L)'
;MTELPTELFIVLILFQSQVYGLVRTDDQSSSFFKQKNNARVKGHVIKTLNAASFTTCAQLCLVNSLCNSVNFKTRGVCELNDELPNDSNVESDHKVMLGWWISIQMDTFIFTSLGARGQYGPTNSHGYNGSNLEAKVQVEKGIQSWTVPFTGNYIIEAYGASGANGTCSESSCQGWSAGGYGAKITGTFTLKKGTRLKLIVGQEGLLRFPHNYSPGGGGGGSFVVVSDMNTPLIIAGGGGGGGITVNGAARDGDPGQMSTNGSRYGGSHGGGGLRYEKTKKQFSPQLPPFFSSSGAGFKKDGDSAGGTQAQSFLNGGAGGFGDTQGGFGGGGFGLAYSPGGGGGYSGGGVVMDSGVGQAGGGGSINNGYNQVNQAGYNHGDGRILIKLFQ
;
A
#
# COMPACT_ATOMS: atom_id res chain seq x y z
N MET A 1 -40.99 -85.71 13.72
CA MET A 1 -39.60 -85.26 13.87
C MET A 1 -39.68 -83.78 14.17
N THR A 2 -39.79 -83.40 15.45
CA THR A 2 -38.65 -83.09 16.37
C THR A 2 -37.94 -81.81 15.91
N GLU A 3 -37.66 -80.78 16.70
CA GLU A 3 -37.70 -80.53 18.14
C GLU A 3 -37.52 -79.00 18.36
N LEU A 4 -37.48 -78.60 19.64
CA LEU A 4 -37.56 -77.26 20.25
C LEU A 4 -36.20 -76.46 20.26
N PRO A 5 -36.11 -75.28 20.92
CA PRO A 5 -35.15 -74.17 20.69
C PRO A 5 -33.92 -74.19 21.61
N THR A 6 -33.01 -73.19 21.52
CA THR A 6 -32.11 -72.65 22.60
C THR A 6 -31.14 -71.60 22.00
N GLU A 7 -31.20 -70.31 22.36
CA GLU A 7 -30.48 -69.61 23.46
C GLU A 7 -28.94 -69.60 23.32
N LEU A 8 -28.34 -68.42 23.08
CA LEU A 8 -26.99 -68.11 23.52
C LEU A 8 -26.86 -66.61 23.92
N PHE A 9 -26.74 -66.40 25.23
CA PHE A 9 -26.37 -65.18 25.94
C PHE A 9 -24.90 -64.75 25.68
N ILE A 10 -24.61 -63.43 25.68
CA ILE A 10 -23.38 -62.72 26.19
C ILE A 10 -23.62 -61.19 25.94
N VAL A 11 -24.13 -60.43 26.92
CA VAL A 11 -23.48 -59.59 27.96
C VAL A 11 -22.95 -58.21 27.49
N LEU A 12 -23.53 -57.17 28.13
CA LEU A 12 -23.18 -55.74 28.15
C LEU A 12 -21.69 -55.42 28.33
N ILE A 13 -21.20 -54.28 27.79
CA ILE A 13 -20.61 -53.13 28.54
C ILE A 13 -20.75 -51.83 27.71
N LEU A 14 -21.27 -50.79 28.35
CA LEU A 14 -21.36 -49.39 27.90
C LEU A 14 -19.98 -48.71 27.88
N PHE A 15 -19.68 -47.94 26.83
CA PHE A 15 -18.73 -46.82 26.91
C PHE A 15 -19.40 -45.57 26.35
N GLN A 16 -20.01 -44.78 27.24
CA GLN A 16 -20.16 -43.35 27.00
C GLN A 16 -18.77 -42.72 27.15
N SER A 17 -18.20 -42.22 26.07
CA SER A 17 -17.03 -41.35 26.14
C SER A 17 -17.45 -40.00 26.71
N GLN A 18 -17.23 -39.83 28.01
CA GLN A 18 -17.11 -38.53 28.64
C GLN A 18 -15.89 -37.82 28.03
N VAL A 19 -16.11 -36.84 27.16
CA VAL A 19 -15.06 -35.91 26.76
C VAL A 19 -14.88 -34.90 27.89
N TYR A 20 -13.98 -35.21 28.82
CA TYR A 20 -13.36 -34.20 29.68
C TYR A 20 -12.35 -33.42 28.81
N GLY A 21 -12.77 -32.25 28.34
CA GLY A 21 -11.95 -31.32 27.60
C GLY A 21 -11.77 -30.01 28.35
N LEU A 22 -10.69 -29.95 29.15
CA LEU A 22 -9.90 -28.79 29.56
C LEU A 22 -10.65 -27.49 29.94
N VAL A 23 -10.48 -27.11 31.22
CA VAL A 23 -10.63 -25.74 31.72
C VAL A 23 -9.96 -24.77 30.75
N ARG A 24 -10.78 -24.04 29.99
CA ARG A 24 -10.36 -22.92 29.16
C ARG A 24 -10.40 -21.70 30.06
N THR A 25 -9.27 -21.02 30.22
CA THR A 25 -9.26 -19.67 30.80
C THR A 25 -10.14 -18.79 29.91
N ASP A 26 -11.27 -18.36 30.46
CA ASP A 26 -12.27 -17.54 29.80
C ASP A 26 -11.69 -16.17 29.44
N ASP A 27 -11.16 -16.07 28.23
CA ASP A 27 -10.96 -14.80 27.54
C ASP A 27 -11.78 -14.84 26.25
N GLN A 28 -13.11 -14.87 26.40
CA GLN A 28 -14.07 -14.72 25.31
C GLN A 28 -14.10 -13.25 24.83
N SER A 29 -13.00 -12.81 24.22
CA SER A 29 -12.95 -11.55 23.50
C SER A 29 -13.66 -11.72 22.15
N SER A 30 -14.72 -10.95 21.91
CA SER A 30 -15.14 -10.68 20.53
C SER A 30 -14.12 -9.72 19.90
N SER A 31 -13.93 -9.74 18.58
CA SER A 31 -12.94 -8.88 17.89
C SER A 31 -13.17 -7.38 18.03
N PHE A 32 -14.34 -6.96 18.56
CA PHE A 32 -14.74 -5.55 18.67
C PHE A 32 -14.95 -5.09 20.10
N PHE A 33 -15.03 -6.02 21.06
CA PHE A 33 -15.40 -5.73 22.43
C PHE A 33 -14.47 -6.46 23.38
N LYS A 34 -13.69 -5.69 24.15
CA LYS A 34 -12.86 -6.21 25.22
C LYS A 34 -13.67 -6.33 26.49
N GLN A 35 -13.35 -7.34 27.28
CA GLN A 35 -13.91 -7.55 28.61
C GLN A 35 -12.79 -7.73 29.63
N LYS A 36 -13.01 -7.26 30.85
CA LYS A 36 -12.15 -7.46 32.00
C LYS A 36 -13.00 -7.83 33.20
N ASN A 37 -12.81 -9.04 33.70
CA ASN A 37 -13.45 -9.50 34.93
C ASN A 37 -12.88 -8.78 36.15
N ASN A 38 -13.69 -8.66 37.20
CA ASN A 38 -13.32 -8.09 38.48
C ASN A 38 -12.85 -6.63 38.40
N ALA A 39 -13.44 -5.84 37.49
CA ALA A 39 -13.05 -4.46 37.26
C ALA A 39 -14.25 -3.59 36.92
N ARG A 40 -14.15 -2.28 37.16
CA ARG A 40 -15.15 -1.30 36.74
C ARG A 40 -14.52 0.05 36.41
N VAL A 41 -15.19 0.83 35.57
CA VAL A 41 -14.93 2.27 35.41
C VAL A 41 -15.74 3.04 36.44
N LYS A 42 -15.11 3.96 37.17
CA LYS A 42 -15.73 4.75 38.25
C LYS A 42 -15.97 6.21 37.83
N GLY A 43 -17.09 6.79 38.29
CA GLY A 43 -17.35 8.23 38.17
C GLY A 43 -17.88 8.68 36.80
N HIS A 44 -18.01 7.74 35.86
CA HIS A 44 -18.36 7.99 34.46
C HIS A 44 -19.69 7.35 34.05
N VAL A 45 -20.50 6.88 35.01
CA VAL A 45 -21.78 6.22 34.71
C VAL A 45 -22.79 7.26 34.22
N ILE A 46 -23.17 7.16 32.96
CA ILE A 46 -24.18 8.03 32.33
C ILE A 46 -25.59 7.47 32.45
N LYS A 47 -25.74 6.14 32.48
CA LYS A 47 -27.06 5.50 32.55
C LYS A 47 -26.97 4.12 33.18
N THR A 48 -27.90 3.81 34.07
CA THR A 48 -28.05 2.46 34.65
C THR A 48 -29.34 1.83 34.15
N LEU A 49 -29.26 0.59 33.69
CA LEU A 49 -30.31 -0.19 33.05
C LEU A 49 -30.30 -1.62 33.58
N ASN A 50 -31.36 -2.39 33.30
CA ASN A 50 -31.34 -3.84 33.46
C ASN A 50 -31.03 -4.50 32.11
N ALA A 51 -30.17 -5.50 32.13
CA ALA A 51 -29.79 -6.29 30.96
C ALA A 51 -29.75 -7.78 31.34
N ALA A 52 -30.34 -8.63 30.49
CA ALA A 52 -30.39 -10.07 30.72
C ALA A 52 -29.00 -10.73 30.67
N SER A 53 -28.05 -10.08 30.01
CA SER A 53 -26.68 -10.56 29.87
C SER A 53 -25.72 -9.39 29.63
N PHE A 54 -24.43 -9.66 29.77
CA PHE A 54 -23.38 -8.73 29.38
C PHE A 54 -23.48 -8.30 27.91
N THR A 55 -23.77 -9.23 27.00
CA THR A 55 -23.93 -8.92 25.57
C THR A 55 -25.09 -7.95 25.35
N THR A 56 -26.19 -8.14 26.07
CA THR A 56 -27.33 -7.21 26.03
C THR A 56 -26.92 -5.83 26.55
N CYS A 57 -26.13 -5.79 27.63
CA CYS A 57 -25.59 -4.54 28.17
C CYS A 57 -24.66 -3.82 27.18
N ALA A 58 -23.80 -4.56 26.49
CA ALA A 58 -22.94 -4.03 25.43
C ALA A 58 -23.75 -3.49 24.24
N GLN A 59 -24.82 -4.18 23.82
CA GLN A 59 -25.73 -3.71 22.77
C GLN A 59 -26.47 -2.41 23.17
N LEU A 60 -26.87 -2.30 24.44
CA LEU A 60 -27.47 -1.08 24.98
C LEU A 60 -26.49 0.11 24.96
N CYS A 61 -25.19 -0.16 25.09
CA CYS A 61 -24.15 0.85 24.91
C CYS A 61 -24.05 1.31 23.45
N LEU A 62 -24.06 0.39 22.48
CA LEU A 62 -23.96 0.73 21.05
C LEU A 62 -25.05 1.67 20.55
N VAL A 63 -26.26 1.51 21.06
CA VAL A 63 -27.39 2.36 20.67
C VAL A 63 -27.37 3.73 21.36
N ASN A 64 -26.42 3.96 22.26
CA ASN A 64 -26.24 5.21 22.98
C ASN A 64 -24.93 5.87 22.53
N SER A 65 -25.03 6.94 21.74
CA SER A 65 -23.86 7.65 21.18
C SER A 65 -22.90 8.25 22.22
N LEU A 66 -23.33 8.38 23.48
CA LEU A 66 -22.49 8.86 24.58
C LEU A 66 -21.79 7.72 25.32
N CYS A 67 -22.08 6.46 25.02
CA CYS A 67 -21.53 5.32 25.73
C CYS A 67 -20.23 4.79 25.10
N ASN A 68 -19.16 4.76 25.88
CA ASN A 68 -17.84 4.27 25.49
C ASN A 68 -17.47 2.93 26.15
N SER A 69 -18.01 2.64 27.34
CA SER A 69 -17.80 1.37 28.05
C SER A 69 -18.99 0.99 28.92
N VAL A 70 -19.00 -0.23 29.46
CA VAL A 70 -20.07 -0.75 30.34
C VAL A 70 -19.51 -1.43 31.58
N ASN A 71 -20.18 -1.25 32.72
CA ASN A 71 -20.01 -2.09 33.90
C ASN A 71 -21.23 -3.01 34.03
N PHE A 72 -21.05 -4.31 33.83
CA PHE A 72 -22.12 -5.28 34.03
C PHE A 72 -21.96 -5.99 35.38
N LYS A 73 -22.94 -5.81 36.25
CA LYS A 73 -22.91 -6.37 37.61
C LYS A 73 -23.73 -7.66 37.71
N THR A 74 -23.42 -8.43 38.74
CA THR A 74 -24.30 -9.53 39.19
C THR A 74 -25.76 -9.06 39.35
N ARG A 75 -26.71 -9.95 39.01
CA ARG A 75 -28.17 -9.68 38.95
C ARG A 75 -28.65 -8.81 37.78
N GLY A 76 -27.84 -8.65 36.73
CA GLY A 76 -28.29 -8.05 35.47
C GLY A 76 -28.29 -6.52 35.44
N VAL A 77 -27.58 -5.87 36.37
CA VAL A 77 -27.46 -4.40 36.36
C VAL A 77 -26.39 -4.00 35.34
N CYS A 78 -26.76 -3.12 34.42
CA CYS A 78 -25.91 -2.60 33.35
C CYS A 78 -25.69 -1.11 33.54
N GLU A 79 -24.47 -0.69 33.84
CA GLU A 79 -24.09 0.73 33.85
C GLU A 79 -23.38 1.05 32.53
N LEU A 80 -23.90 2.03 31.78
CA LEU A 80 -23.26 2.62 30.61
C LEU A 80 -22.35 3.75 31.08
N ASN A 81 -21.11 3.81 30.57
CA ASN A 81 -20.15 4.86 30.92
C ASN A 81 -19.79 5.73 29.71
N ASP A 82 -19.49 7.00 29.93
CA ASP A 82 -19.01 7.95 28.91
C ASP A 82 -17.50 7.94 28.68
N GLU A 83 -16.75 7.12 29.42
CA GLU A 83 -15.30 7.02 29.29
C GLU A 83 -14.82 5.63 28.91
N LEU A 84 -13.66 5.58 28.24
CA LEU A 84 -12.93 4.34 28.02
C LEU A 84 -12.10 3.96 29.25
N PRO A 85 -11.84 2.66 29.50
CA PRO A 85 -11.00 2.22 30.60
C PRO A 85 -9.54 2.69 30.43
N ASN A 86 -8.99 3.30 31.47
CA ASN A 86 -7.59 3.72 31.58
C ASN A 86 -7.07 3.49 33.03
N ASP A 87 -5.76 3.69 33.25
CA ASP A 87 -5.13 3.42 34.55
C ASP A 87 -5.64 4.32 35.69
N SER A 88 -6.29 5.45 35.39
CA SER A 88 -6.80 6.39 36.39
C SER A 88 -8.26 6.18 36.77
N ASN A 89 -9.07 5.58 35.88
CA ASN A 89 -10.51 5.44 36.07
C ASN A 89 -10.99 4.00 36.31
N VAL A 90 -10.09 3.00 36.21
CA VAL A 90 -10.39 1.59 36.45
C VAL A 90 -10.04 1.19 37.88
N GLU A 91 -11.02 0.63 38.60
CA GLU A 91 -10.81 0.03 39.92
C GLU A 91 -11.19 -1.47 39.93
N SER A 92 -10.65 -2.21 40.89
CA SER A 92 -10.99 -3.62 41.12
C SER A 92 -12.38 -3.72 41.76
N ASP A 93 -13.28 -4.49 41.15
CA ASP A 93 -14.60 -4.81 41.69
C ASP A 93 -14.99 -6.23 41.29
N HIS A 94 -14.88 -7.17 42.24
CA HIS A 94 -15.09 -8.61 42.07
C HIS A 94 -16.51 -9.01 41.63
N LYS A 95 -17.47 -8.07 41.57
CA LYS A 95 -18.86 -8.34 41.16
C LYS A 95 -19.21 -7.71 39.82
N VAL A 96 -18.22 -7.15 39.13
CA VAL A 96 -18.40 -6.39 37.91
C VAL A 96 -17.53 -6.96 36.80
N MET A 97 -18.15 -7.11 35.64
CA MET A 97 -17.50 -7.37 34.37
C MET A 97 -17.50 -6.07 33.57
N LEU A 98 -16.32 -5.48 33.41
CA LEU A 98 -16.11 -4.28 32.61
C LEU A 98 -16.00 -4.68 31.14
N GLY A 99 -16.77 -4.03 30.28
CA GLY A 99 -16.71 -4.20 28.83
C GLY A 99 -16.47 -2.87 28.13
N TRP A 100 -15.69 -2.84 27.06
CA TRP A 100 -15.54 -1.63 26.25
C TRP A 100 -15.32 -1.97 24.79
N TRP A 101 -15.81 -1.10 23.94
CA TRP A 101 -15.50 -1.19 22.52
C TRP A 101 -14.02 -0.95 22.35
N ILE A 102 -13.39 -1.81 21.55
CA ILE A 102 -12.15 -1.39 20.91
C ILE A 102 -12.60 -0.27 19.98
N SER A 103 -12.28 0.99 20.32
CA SER A 103 -12.25 2.04 19.32
C SER A 103 -11.23 1.60 18.29
N ILE A 104 -11.70 0.87 17.27
CA ILE A 104 -10.99 0.80 16.02
C ILE A 104 -11.24 2.17 15.40
N GLN A 105 -10.60 3.21 15.95
CA GLN A 105 -10.23 4.34 15.12
C GLN A 105 -9.56 3.66 13.93
N MET A 106 -10.19 3.70 12.75
CA MET A 106 -9.73 2.87 11.64
C MET A 106 -8.28 3.22 11.38
N ASP A 107 -7.38 2.36 11.87
CA ASP A 107 -5.97 2.64 11.96
C ASP A 107 -5.50 2.75 10.52
N THR A 108 -5.35 3.99 10.10
CA THR A 108 -4.89 4.32 8.78
C THR A 108 -3.39 4.51 8.92
N PHE A 109 -2.64 3.57 8.38
CA PHE A 109 -1.20 3.63 8.30
C PHE A 109 -0.85 4.35 7.00
N ILE A 110 -0.23 5.53 7.10
CA ILE A 110 0.12 6.36 5.95
C ILE A 110 1.62 6.30 5.73
N PHE A 111 2.03 5.64 4.65
CA PHE A 111 3.42 5.57 4.24
C PHE A 111 3.73 6.62 3.18
N THR A 112 4.84 7.33 3.35
CA THR A 112 5.29 8.42 2.46
C THR A 112 6.73 8.19 2.01
N SER A 113 7.26 9.06 1.15
CA SER A 113 8.68 9.08 0.77
C SER A 113 9.61 9.44 1.94
N LEU A 114 9.07 9.84 3.11
CA LEU A 114 9.83 10.31 4.27
C LEU A 114 10.76 11.49 3.93
N GLY A 115 10.37 12.29 2.92
CA GLY A 115 11.13 13.45 2.44
C GLY A 115 12.29 13.11 1.51
N ALA A 116 12.53 11.85 1.18
CA ALA A 116 13.52 11.47 0.20
C ALA A 116 13.10 11.87 -1.22
N ARG A 117 14.08 12.25 -2.05
CA ARG A 117 13.87 12.73 -3.43
C ARG A 117 14.91 12.15 -4.37
N GLY A 118 14.56 12.04 -5.65
CA GLY A 118 15.45 11.55 -6.71
C GLY A 118 15.51 10.03 -6.77
N GLN A 119 16.69 9.48 -7.10
CA GLN A 119 16.81 8.07 -7.46
C GLN A 119 16.71 7.10 -6.28
N TYR A 120 17.10 7.53 -5.07
CA TYR A 120 17.18 6.66 -3.90
C TYR A 120 16.06 6.98 -2.92
N GLY A 121 15.54 5.94 -2.27
CA GLY A 121 14.53 6.07 -1.24
C GLY A 121 15.10 6.55 0.11
N PRO A 122 14.25 6.64 1.14
CA PRO A 122 14.66 7.11 2.46
C PRO A 122 15.69 6.20 3.14
N THR A 123 16.46 6.78 4.07
CA THR A 123 17.51 6.07 4.83
C THR A 123 17.10 5.74 6.26
N ASN A 124 16.01 6.32 6.76
CA ASN A 124 15.50 6.13 8.12
C ASN A 124 13.99 6.36 8.16
N SER A 125 13.35 6.00 9.29
CA SER A 125 11.90 6.15 9.53
C SER A 125 11.53 7.28 10.49
N HIS A 126 12.42 8.25 10.76
CA HIS A 126 12.18 9.28 11.79
C HIS A 126 10.99 10.18 11.47
N GLY A 127 10.61 10.32 10.19
CA GLY A 127 9.41 11.03 9.76
C GLY A 127 8.09 10.40 10.25
N TYR A 128 8.13 9.21 10.86
CA TYR A 128 6.97 8.59 11.50
C TYR A 128 6.92 8.76 13.02
N ASN A 129 7.88 9.44 13.66
CA ASN A 129 7.83 9.68 15.10
C ASN A 129 6.57 10.46 15.49
N GLY A 130 5.90 10.05 16.55
CA GLY A 130 4.60 10.60 16.97
C GLY A 130 3.39 10.08 16.18
N SER A 131 3.57 9.15 15.23
CA SER A 131 2.48 8.52 14.48
C SER A 131 2.23 7.08 14.91
N ASN A 132 1.15 6.46 14.42
CA ASN A 132 0.88 5.04 14.63
C ASN A 132 1.88 4.08 13.95
N LEU A 133 2.85 4.61 13.18
CA LEU A 133 3.97 3.91 12.55
C LEU A 133 5.31 4.05 13.30
N GLU A 134 5.38 4.88 14.34
CA GLU A 134 6.59 5.08 15.13
C GLU A 134 7.15 3.75 15.64
N ALA A 135 8.47 3.55 15.46
CA ALA A 135 9.19 2.32 15.82
C ALA A 135 8.64 1.00 15.24
N LYS A 136 7.68 1.06 14.30
CA LYS A 136 7.08 -0.11 13.64
C LYS A 136 7.53 -0.28 12.18
N VAL A 137 8.29 0.68 11.65
CA VAL A 137 8.80 0.66 10.28
C VAL A 137 10.33 0.61 10.30
N GLN A 138 10.87 -0.40 9.63
CA GLN A 138 12.30 -0.51 9.35
C GLN A 138 12.56 -0.08 7.92
N VAL A 139 13.61 0.72 7.70
CA VAL A 139 13.98 1.21 6.36
C VAL A 139 15.33 0.62 5.97
N GLU A 140 15.39 -0.04 4.82
CA GLU A 140 16.63 -0.56 4.26
C GLU A 140 16.69 -0.20 2.77
N LYS A 141 17.70 0.58 2.37
CA LYS A 141 17.91 1.04 0.98
C LYS A 141 16.62 1.64 0.35
N GLY A 142 15.88 2.42 1.12
CA GLY A 142 14.61 3.02 0.68
C GLY A 142 13.37 2.17 0.84
N ILE A 143 13.50 0.86 1.03
CA ILE A 143 12.37 -0.05 1.21
C ILE A 143 11.92 -0.02 2.67
N GLN A 144 10.63 0.22 2.87
CA GLN A 144 10.01 0.28 4.19
C GLN A 144 9.39 -1.08 4.50
N SER A 145 9.82 -1.72 5.58
CA SER A 145 9.25 -2.98 6.06
C SER A 145 8.29 -2.73 7.22
N TRP A 146 7.09 -3.29 7.13
CA TRP A 146 6.05 -3.16 8.15
C TRP A 146 5.36 -4.50 8.40
N THR A 147 5.01 -4.78 9.65
CA THR A 147 4.35 -6.04 10.05
C THR A 147 2.89 -5.77 10.38
N VAL A 148 2.00 -6.53 9.77
CA VAL A 148 0.55 -6.43 9.97
C VAL A 148 0.22 -6.67 11.46
N PRO A 149 -0.39 -5.70 12.16
CA PRO A 149 -0.60 -5.77 13.61
C PRO A 149 -1.81 -6.64 13.99
N PHE A 150 -2.81 -6.73 13.11
CA PHE A 150 -4.09 -7.41 13.37
C PHE A 150 -4.51 -8.25 12.16
N THR A 151 -5.19 -9.36 12.40
CA THR A 151 -5.81 -10.12 11.31
C THR A 151 -7.12 -9.46 10.93
N GLY A 152 -7.34 -9.20 9.64
CA GLY A 152 -8.58 -8.58 9.17
C GLY A 152 -8.55 -8.20 7.71
N ASN A 153 -9.59 -7.48 7.28
CA ASN A 153 -9.67 -6.91 5.94
C ASN A 153 -9.06 -5.50 5.94
N TYR A 154 -8.23 -5.24 4.94
CA TYR A 154 -7.52 -3.99 4.77
C TYR A 154 -7.88 -3.39 3.42
N ILE A 155 -8.31 -2.13 3.41
CA ILE A 155 -8.30 -1.31 2.20
C ILE A 155 -6.88 -0.79 2.06
N ILE A 156 -6.28 -1.06 0.91
CA ILE A 156 -4.97 -0.52 0.55
C ILE A 156 -5.15 0.40 -0.64
N GLU A 157 -4.75 1.66 -0.50
CA GLU A 157 -4.63 2.62 -1.59
C GLU A 157 -3.14 2.86 -1.87
N ALA A 158 -2.71 2.65 -3.11
CA ALA A 158 -1.37 2.99 -3.59
C ALA A 158 -1.46 4.11 -4.62
N TYR A 159 -0.59 5.11 -4.48
CA TYR A 159 -0.48 6.26 -5.37
C TYR A 159 0.92 6.26 -5.99
N GLY A 160 1.02 6.17 -7.32
CA GLY A 160 2.29 6.35 -8.03
C GLY A 160 2.72 7.82 -8.02
N ALA A 161 4.00 8.09 -8.21
CA ALA A 161 4.50 9.46 -8.30
C ALA A 161 4.37 10.05 -9.71
N SER A 162 4.34 11.38 -9.82
CA SER A 162 4.39 12.05 -11.12
C SER A 162 5.80 12.07 -11.71
N GLY A 163 5.87 12.13 -13.04
CA GLY A 163 7.10 12.53 -13.73
C GLY A 163 7.35 14.03 -13.59
N ALA A 164 8.60 14.43 -13.78
CA ALA A 164 8.96 15.85 -13.86
C ALA A 164 8.48 16.46 -15.18
N ASN A 165 8.16 17.75 -15.16
CA ASN A 165 7.93 18.53 -16.38
C ASN A 165 9.22 18.65 -17.20
N GLY A 166 9.10 18.78 -18.51
CA GLY A 166 10.22 19.17 -19.39
C GLY A 166 10.31 20.68 -19.54
N THR A 167 11.53 21.20 -19.60
CA THR A 167 11.84 22.65 -19.67
C THR A 167 12.50 23.04 -21.00
N CYS A 168 12.36 24.31 -21.37
CA CYS A 168 13.00 24.94 -22.53
C CYS A 168 13.74 26.22 -22.08
N SER A 169 14.64 26.75 -22.92
CA SER A 169 15.30 28.05 -22.64
C SER A 169 14.37 29.22 -22.96
N GLU A 170 14.42 30.28 -22.17
CA GLU A 170 13.52 31.45 -22.27
C GLU A 170 13.41 32.06 -23.68
N SER A 171 14.49 32.09 -24.45
CA SER A 171 14.53 32.67 -25.81
C SER A 171 13.83 31.84 -26.90
N SER A 172 13.50 30.57 -26.63
CA SER A 172 12.86 29.64 -27.58
C SER A 172 11.61 28.95 -27.02
N CYS A 173 11.19 29.31 -25.80
CA CYS A 173 10.04 28.68 -25.15
C CYS A 173 8.73 29.05 -25.83
N GLN A 174 8.03 28.03 -26.33
CA GLN A 174 6.62 28.11 -26.74
C GLN A 174 5.69 27.37 -25.75
N GLY A 175 6.23 26.80 -24.65
CA GLY A 175 5.48 26.12 -23.58
C GLY A 175 6.29 24.98 -22.92
N TRP A 176 6.00 24.68 -21.65
CA TRP A 176 6.56 23.50 -20.94
C TRP A 176 5.73 22.25 -21.26
N SER A 177 6.37 21.08 -21.33
CA SER A 177 5.62 19.82 -21.43
C SER A 177 5.41 19.24 -20.03
N ALA A 178 4.19 18.84 -19.72
CA ALA A 178 3.85 18.30 -18.42
C ALA A 178 4.43 16.88 -18.23
N GLY A 179 4.89 16.61 -17.02
CA GLY A 179 5.11 15.23 -16.57
C GLY A 179 3.76 14.54 -16.35
N GLY A 180 3.71 13.25 -16.66
CA GLY A 180 2.53 12.44 -16.41
C GLY A 180 2.27 12.29 -14.91
N TYR A 181 1.00 12.28 -14.52
CA TYR A 181 0.61 12.03 -13.12
C TYR A 181 0.66 10.53 -12.82
N GLY A 182 0.94 10.14 -11.58
CA GLY A 182 0.92 8.74 -11.16
C GLY A 182 -0.49 8.17 -11.02
N ALA A 183 -0.64 6.84 -11.11
CA ALA A 183 -1.93 6.17 -10.94
C ALA A 183 -2.38 6.14 -9.46
N LYS A 184 -3.68 6.00 -9.22
CA LYS A 184 -4.26 5.62 -7.92
C LYS A 184 -4.91 4.24 -8.06
N ILE A 185 -4.47 3.29 -7.25
CA ILE A 185 -4.96 1.90 -7.27
C ILE A 185 -5.44 1.55 -5.88
N THR A 186 -6.69 1.11 -5.76
CA THR A 186 -7.34 0.79 -4.48
C THR A 186 -7.89 -0.62 -4.51
N GLY A 187 -7.60 -1.43 -3.50
CA GLY A 187 -8.14 -2.78 -3.38
C GLY A 187 -8.28 -3.23 -1.94
N THR A 188 -9.09 -4.25 -1.72
CA THR A 188 -9.27 -4.89 -0.41
C THR A 188 -8.51 -6.21 -0.33
N PHE A 189 -7.84 -6.42 0.80
CA PHE A 189 -7.00 -7.59 1.07
C PHE A 189 -7.27 -8.15 2.46
N THR A 190 -7.37 -9.47 2.58
CA THR A 190 -7.39 -10.14 3.89
C THR A 190 -5.95 -10.42 4.31
N LEU A 191 -5.49 -9.74 5.37
CA LEU A 191 -4.13 -9.90 5.89
C LEU A 191 -4.16 -10.58 7.26
N LYS A 192 -3.12 -11.36 7.55
CA LYS A 192 -2.95 -12.02 8.84
C LYS A 192 -1.96 -11.24 9.69
N LYS A 193 -2.24 -11.16 11.00
CA LYS A 193 -1.27 -10.65 11.98
C LYS A 193 0.07 -11.35 11.80
N GLY A 194 1.15 -10.57 11.83
CA GLY A 194 2.52 -11.07 11.68
C GLY A 194 2.99 -11.18 10.22
N THR A 195 2.12 -11.04 9.23
CA THR A 195 2.56 -10.92 7.83
C THR A 195 3.45 -9.69 7.66
N ARG A 196 4.65 -9.88 7.11
CA ARG A 196 5.57 -8.78 6.79
C ARG A 196 5.31 -8.28 5.37
N LEU A 197 5.23 -6.96 5.22
CA LEU A 197 5.10 -6.27 3.94
C LEU A 197 6.37 -5.46 3.66
N LYS A 198 6.80 -5.45 2.40
CA LYS A 198 7.77 -4.50 1.83
C LYS A 198 6.99 -3.43 1.07
N LEU A 199 7.31 -2.19 1.37
CA LEU A 199 6.71 -1.02 0.75
C LEU A 199 7.79 -0.17 0.08
N ILE A 200 7.54 0.23 -1.16
CA ILE A 200 8.24 1.33 -1.82
C ILE A 200 7.21 2.42 -2.06
N VAL A 201 7.51 3.64 -1.62
CA VAL A 201 6.71 4.81 -1.97
C VAL A 201 7.43 5.52 -3.11
N GLY A 202 6.75 5.64 -4.24
CA GLY A 202 7.32 6.28 -5.44
C GLY A 202 7.71 7.73 -5.17
N GLN A 203 8.84 8.15 -5.70
CA GLN A 203 9.29 9.55 -5.65
C GLN A 203 9.03 10.24 -6.99
N GLU A 204 8.78 11.54 -6.94
CA GLU A 204 8.65 12.37 -8.14
C GLU A 204 9.93 12.33 -8.98
N GLY A 205 9.77 12.30 -10.30
CA GLY A 205 10.89 12.50 -11.22
C GLY A 205 11.49 13.91 -11.04
N LEU A 206 12.80 14.05 -11.24
CA LEU A 206 13.48 15.34 -11.07
C LEU A 206 14.12 15.82 -12.36
N LEU A 207 14.11 17.13 -12.54
CA LEU A 207 15.00 17.85 -13.45
C LEU A 207 16.35 18.08 -12.77
N ARG A 208 17.40 18.27 -13.55
CA ARG A 208 18.71 18.73 -13.02
C ARG A 208 18.85 20.25 -13.03
N PHE A 209 18.33 20.92 -14.05
CA PHE A 209 18.43 22.38 -14.20
C PHE A 209 17.07 22.99 -14.60
N PRO A 210 16.43 23.79 -13.73
CA PRO A 210 15.05 24.28 -13.94
C PRO A 210 14.88 25.32 -15.07
N HIS A 211 15.98 25.80 -15.68
CA HIS A 211 15.95 26.90 -16.67
C HIS A 211 16.74 26.61 -17.95
N ASN A 212 17.11 25.34 -18.18
CA ASN A 212 17.78 24.90 -19.39
C ASN A 212 16.87 23.99 -20.22
N TYR A 213 17.26 23.76 -21.47
CA TYR A 213 16.66 22.75 -22.33
C TYR A 213 16.86 21.36 -21.70
N SER A 214 15.83 20.83 -21.03
CA SER A 214 15.97 19.61 -20.23
C SER A 214 14.68 18.78 -20.23
N PRO A 215 14.76 17.48 -20.53
CA PRO A 215 13.60 16.62 -20.46
C PRO A 215 13.31 16.23 -19.00
N GLY A 216 12.08 15.87 -18.68
CA GLY A 216 11.72 15.40 -17.35
C GLY A 216 12.17 13.95 -17.08
N GLY A 217 12.56 13.67 -15.83
CA GLY A 217 12.67 12.31 -15.31
C GLY A 217 11.30 11.69 -15.04
N GLY A 218 11.19 10.36 -15.16
CA GLY A 218 9.96 9.62 -14.87
C GLY A 218 9.72 9.45 -13.37
N GLY A 219 8.45 9.43 -12.97
CA GLY A 219 8.03 9.17 -11.60
C GLY A 219 8.15 7.70 -11.22
N GLY A 220 8.44 7.43 -9.96
CA GLY A 220 8.49 6.06 -9.45
C GLY A 220 7.11 5.45 -9.17
N GLY A 221 7.04 4.12 -9.25
CA GLY A 221 5.87 3.37 -8.80
C GLY A 221 5.83 3.21 -7.28
N SER A 222 4.63 3.01 -6.72
CA SER A 222 4.44 2.65 -5.31
C SER A 222 4.03 1.19 -5.18
N PHE A 223 4.70 0.43 -4.33
CA PHE A 223 4.62 -1.02 -4.24
C PHE A 223 4.20 -1.45 -2.83
N VAL A 224 3.26 -2.39 -2.74
CA VAL A 224 2.96 -3.15 -1.51
C VAL A 224 3.06 -4.63 -1.82
N VAL A 225 4.02 -5.29 -1.17
CA VAL A 225 4.44 -6.65 -1.52
C VAL A 225 4.60 -7.47 -0.25
N VAL A 226 4.09 -8.71 -0.23
CA VAL A 226 4.34 -9.65 0.87
C VAL A 226 5.80 -10.11 0.82
N SER A 227 6.52 -9.96 1.92
CA SER A 227 7.98 -10.07 1.97
C SER A 227 8.54 -11.45 1.58
N ASP A 228 7.92 -12.53 2.05
CA ASP A 228 8.54 -13.87 2.03
C ASP A 228 8.72 -14.43 0.62
N MET A 229 7.77 -14.14 -0.27
CA MET A 229 7.78 -14.60 -1.67
C MET A 229 7.82 -13.46 -2.70
N ASN A 230 8.02 -12.22 -2.24
CA ASN A 230 7.83 -11.01 -3.04
C ASN A 230 6.51 -11.05 -3.84
N THR A 231 5.40 -11.41 -3.18
CA THR A 231 4.09 -11.50 -3.84
C THR A 231 3.45 -10.11 -3.87
N PRO A 232 3.23 -9.50 -5.05
CA PRO A 232 2.63 -8.17 -5.12
C PRO A 232 1.17 -8.23 -4.68
N LEU A 233 0.77 -7.36 -3.75
CA LEU A 233 -0.63 -7.13 -3.41
C LEU A 233 -1.21 -6.08 -4.34
N ILE A 234 -0.57 -4.91 -4.36
CA ILE A 234 -1.00 -3.74 -5.13
C ILE A 234 0.22 -2.91 -5.51
N ILE A 235 0.25 -2.43 -6.74
CA ILE A 235 1.29 -1.53 -7.25
C ILE A 235 0.61 -0.46 -8.09
N ALA A 236 0.95 0.80 -7.83
CA ALA A 236 0.51 1.93 -8.64
C ALA A 236 1.67 2.46 -9.48
N GLY A 237 1.46 2.54 -10.80
CA GLY A 237 2.45 3.04 -11.75
C GLY A 237 2.69 4.54 -11.63
N GLY A 238 3.94 4.96 -11.76
CA GLY A 238 4.35 6.36 -11.86
C GLY A 238 4.18 6.91 -13.28
N GLY A 239 4.08 8.23 -13.40
CA GLY A 239 3.95 8.90 -14.69
C GLY A 239 5.28 9.05 -15.45
N GLY A 240 5.20 9.14 -16.78
CA GLY A 240 6.38 9.44 -17.61
C GLY A 240 6.83 10.90 -17.46
N GLY A 241 8.11 11.17 -17.68
CA GLY A 241 8.63 12.55 -17.71
C GLY A 241 8.12 13.34 -18.93
N GLY A 242 7.96 14.65 -18.77
CA GLY A 242 7.64 15.55 -19.87
C GLY A 242 8.80 15.63 -20.86
N GLY A 243 8.52 15.47 -22.15
CA GLY A 243 9.49 15.68 -23.21
C GLY A 243 9.88 17.16 -23.34
N ILE A 244 10.66 17.49 -24.36
CA ILE A 244 11.02 18.88 -24.62
C ILE A 244 10.17 19.42 -25.75
N THR A 245 9.68 20.64 -25.59
CA THR A 245 8.89 21.33 -26.61
C THR A 245 9.80 21.83 -27.73
N VAL A 246 9.59 21.34 -28.95
CA VAL A 246 10.31 21.77 -30.16
C VAL A 246 9.30 22.26 -31.19
N ASN A 247 9.50 23.46 -31.75
CA ASN A 247 8.61 24.07 -32.75
C ASN A 247 7.13 24.09 -32.33
N GLY A 248 6.85 24.28 -31.02
CA GLY A 248 5.49 24.41 -30.48
C GLY A 248 4.78 23.08 -30.21
N ALA A 249 5.39 21.93 -30.51
CA ALA A 249 4.84 20.62 -30.19
C ALA A 249 5.32 20.15 -28.81
N ALA A 250 4.50 20.37 -27.77
CA ALA A 250 4.72 19.80 -26.45
C ALA A 250 4.50 18.27 -26.49
N ARG A 251 5.33 17.53 -25.75
CA ARG A 251 5.22 16.08 -25.63
C ARG A 251 5.13 15.68 -24.18
N ASP A 252 3.93 15.85 -23.64
CA ASP A 252 3.64 15.46 -22.26
C ASP A 252 3.95 13.98 -22.04
N GLY A 253 4.40 13.67 -20.82
CA GLY A 253 4.57 12.30 -20.38
C GLY A 253 3.20 11.64 -20.20
N ASP A 254 3.06 10.40 -20.67
CA ASP A 254 1.81 9.66 -20.41
C ASP A 254 1.67 9.41 -18.90
N PRO A 255 0.43 9.40 -18.37
CA PRO A 255 0.20 9.13 -16.96
C PRO A 255 0.57 7.70 -16.56
N GLY A 256 0.72 7.44 -15.27
CA GLY A 256 0.71 6.09 -14.71
C GLY A 256 -0.57 5.38 -15.09
N GLN A 257 -0.46 4.13 -15.54
CA GLN A 257 -1.55 3.35 -16.13
C GLN A 257 -2.30 2.57 -15.06
N MET A 258 -3.62 2.43 -15.21
CA MET A 258 -4.44 1.55 -14.35
C MET A 258 -4.33 0.06 -14.73
N SER A 259 -3.86 -0.24 -15.93
CA SER A 259 -3.64 -1.59 -16.45
C SER A 259 -2.23 -2.09 -16.13
N THR A 260 -1.99 -3.39 -16.32
CA THR A 260 -0.70 -4.05 -16.02
C THR A 260 0.44 -3.68 -16.96
N ASN A 261 0.14 -3.12 -18.12
CA ASN A 261 1.17 -2.74 -19.09
C ASN A 261 1.52 -1.27 -18.95
N GLY A 262 2.81 -0.96 -19.09
CA GLY A 262 3.24 0.42 -19.28
C GLY A 262 2.83 0.94 -20.66
N SER A 263 2.75 2.26 -20.80
CA SER A 263 2.49 2.92 -22.09
C SER A 263 3.78 3.15 -22.89
N ARG A 264 3.65 3.52 -24.18
CA ARG A 264 4.75 3.86 -25.09
C ARG A 264 5.85 2.80 -25.18
N TYR A 265 5.50 1.58 -25.61
CA TYR A 265 6.40 0.41 -25.56
C TYR A 265 6.86 0.11 -24.13
N GLY A 266 5.95 0.30 -23.18
CA GLY A 266 6.14 -0.13 -21.80
C GLY A 266 6.19 -1.64 -21.68
N GLY A 267 6.69 -2.09 -20.54
CA GLY A 267 6.80 -3.50 -20.23
C GLY A 267 5.43 -4.15 -20.06
N SER A 268 5.47 -5.48 -20.00
CA SER A 268 4.34 -6.33 -19.61
C SER A 268 4.80 -7.38 -18.61
N HIS A 269 3.86 -7.98 -17.87
CA HIS A 269 4.12 -9.12 -16.97
C HIS A 269 5.23 -8.89 -15.91
N GLY A 270 5.42 -7.64 -15.48
CA GLY A 270 6.50 -7.28 -14.56
C GLY A 270 7.76 -6.73 -15.23
N GLY A 271 7.79 -6.61 -16.56
CA GLY A 271 8.95 -6.16 -17.31
C GLY A 271 9.18 -4.64 -17.23
N GLY A 272 10.42 -4.20 -17.44
CA GLY A 272 10.72 -2.79 -17.70
C GLY A 272 10.25 -2.35 -19.09
N GLY A 273 10.16 -1.05 -19.30
CA GLY A 273 9.84 -0.47 -20.60
C GLY A 273 11.00 -0.57 -21.58
N LEU A 274 10.73 -0.30 -22.85
CA LEU A 274 11.72 -0.30 -23.93
C LEU A 274 11.90 1.11 -24.51
N ARG A 275 13.02 1.31 -25.21
CA ARG A 275 13.27 2.51 -26.02
C ARG A 275 13.07 2.19 -27.51
N TYR A 276 12.22 2.96 -28.18
CA TYR A 276 11.85 2.75 -29.58
C TYR A 276 12.05 4.02 -30.42
N GLU A 277 12.75 3.89 -31.55
CA GLU A 277 12.96 4.97 -32.52
C GLU A 277 12.01 4.79 -33.70
N LYS A 278 11.00 5.66 -33.80
CA LYS A 278 9.94 5.57 -34.81
C LYS A 278 10.44 5.84 -36.23
N THR A 279 11.38 6.78 -36.39
CA THR A 279 11.93 7.16 -37.71
C THR A 279 12.71 6.02 -38.36
N LYS A 280 13.43 5.24 -37.55
CA LYS A 280 14.21 4.08 -37.99
C LYS A 280 13.47 2.75 -37.82
N LYS A 281 12.27 2.78 -37.23
CA LYS A 281 11.40 1.61 -36.94
C LYS A 281 12.12 0.50 -36.15
N GLN A 282 12.96 0.88 -35.20
CA GLN A 282 13.86 -0.05 -34.49
C GLN A 282 13.88 0.23 -32.98
N PHE A 283 14.13 -0.82 -32.20
CA PHE A 283 14.43 -0.68 -30.79
C PHE A 283 15.90 -0.26 -30.60
N SER A 284 16.20 0.42 -29.50
CA SER A 284 17.52 1.01 -29.28
C SER A 284 18.72 0.06 -29.11
N PRO A 285 18.64 -1.29 -29.00
CA PRO A 285 19.89 -2.07 -28.99
C PRO A 285 20.63 -2.07 -30.34
N GLN A 286 19.99 -1.60 -31.44
CA GLN A 286 20.52 -1.76 -32.81
C GLN A 286 21.03 -0.48 -33.50
N LEU A 287 21.07 0.67 -32.83
CA LEU A 287 21.44 1.97 -33.42
C LEU A 287 22.32 2.79 -32.46
N PRO A 288 23.07 3.83 -32.90
CA PRO A 288 23.62 4.80 -31.95
C PRO A 288 22.46 5.32 -31.09
N PRO A 289 22.43 4.99 -29.79
CA PRO A 289 21.20 5.08 -29.03
C PRO A 289 20.85 6.54 -28.80
N PHE A 290 19.58 6.90 -28.95
CA PHE A 290 19.14 8.09 -28.24
C PHE A 290 19.25 7.81 -26.74
N PHE A 291 19.77 8.77 -26.00
CA PHE A 291 20.08 8.60 -24.59
C PHE A 291 18.84 8.89 -23.76
N SER A 292 18.45 7.92 -22.95
CA SER A 292 17.43 8.01 -21.90
C SER A 292 17.35 6.65 -21.21
N SER A 293 16.50 6.56 -20.19
CA SER A 293 16.07 5.29 -19.62
C SER A 293 14.56 5.19 -19.58
N SER A 294 14.04 4.03 -19.95
CA SER A 294 12.66 3.66 -19.68
C SER A 294 12.46 3.38 -18.18
N GLY A 295 11.20 3.29 -17.76
CA GLY A 295 10.88 2.88 -16.41
C GLY A 295 11.16 1.40 -16.19
N ALA A 296 11.42 1.03 -14.95
CA ALA A 296 11.54 -0.35 -14.52
C ALA A 296 10.19 -0.94 -14.09
N GLY A 297 10.07 -2.25 -14.20
CA GLY A 297 8.92 -3.00 -13.72
C GLY A 297 9.14 -3.61 -12.36
N PHE A 298 8.26 -4.53 -11.99
CA PHE A 298 8.38 -5.33 -10.79
C PHE A 298 9.58 -6.28 -10.85
N LYS A 299 9.82 -6.93 -12.00
CA LYS A 299 10.79 -8.03 -12.17
C LYS A 299 12.03 -7.66 -12.97
N LYS A 300 11.91 -6.73 -13.93
CA LYS A 300 13.01 -6.37 -14.83
C LYS A 300 13.23 -4.87 -14.83
N ASP A 301 14.50 -4.52 -14.89
CA ASP A 301 14.97 -3.15 -14.98
C ASP A 301 14.54 -2.50 -16.30
N GLY A 302 14.60 -1.18 -16.35
CA GLY A 302 14.37 -0.42 -17.57
C GLY A 302 15.53 -0.55 -18.54
N ASP A 303 15.23 -0.49 -19.84
CA ASP A 303 16.22 -0.24 -20.88
C ASP A 303 16.84 1.16 -20.69
N SER A 304 18.15 1.28 -20.97
CA SER A 304 18.92 2.50 -20.74
C SER A 304 20.06 2.66 -21.75
N ALA A 305 20.35 3.90 -22.12
CA ALA A 305 21.61 4.29 -22.72
C ALA A 305 22.05 5.68 -22.25
N GLY A 306 23.36 5.85 -22.01
CA GLY A 306 23.95 7.14 -21.62
C GLY A 306 23.85 7.46 -20.13
N GLY A 307 23.45 6.51 -19.29
CA GLY A 307 23.32 6.68 -17.85
C GLY A 307 22.99 5.39 -17.11
N THR A 308 22.76 5.49 -15.81
CA THR A 308 22.39 4.35 -14.95
C THR A 308 20.91 4.01 -15.14
N GLN A 309 20.62 2.76 -15.46
CA GLN A 309 19.26 2.28 -15.69
C GLN A 309 18.38 2.36 -14.44
N ALA A 310 17.07 2.57 -14.64
CA ALA A 310 16.09 2.36 -13.59
C ALA A 310 16.05 0.90 -13.16
N GLN A 311 16.07 0.66 -11.85
CA GLN A 311 16.06 -0.68 -11.27
C GLN A 311 14.65 -1.11 -10.90
N SER A 312 14.36 -2.38 -11.14
CA SER A 312 13.10 -3.02 -10.76
C SER A 312 12.95 -3.13 -9.25
N PHE A 313 11.73 -3.40 -8.80
CA PHE A 313 11.46 -3.68 -7.38
C PHE A 313 12.38 -4.79 -6.83
N LEU A 314 12.55 -5.88 -7.59
CA LEU A 314 13.43 -6.99 -7.17
C LEU A 314 14.91 -6.60 -7.07
N ASN A 315 15.32 -5.55 -7.77
CA ASN A 315 16.68 -4.99 -7.74
C ASN A 315 16.78 -3.74 -6.85
N GLY A 316 15.80 -3.49 -5.97
CA GLY A 316 15.83 -2.42 -4.99
C GLY A 316 15.09 -1.14 -5.39
N GLY A 317 14.59 -1.04 -6.62
CA GLY A 317 13.69 0.03 -7.05
C GLY A 317 14.34 1.40 -7.28
N ALA A 318 15.67 1.47 -7.37
CA ALA A 318 16.36 2.74 -7.62
C ALA A 318 15.89 3.36 -8.95
N GLY A 319 15.70 4.68 -8.94
CA GLY A 319 15.47 5.44 -10.16
C GLY A 319 16.72 5.45 -11.06
N GLY A 320 16.53 5.76 -12.34
CA GLY A 320 17.61 5.96 -13.30
C GLY A 320 18.31 7.30 -13.11
N PHE A 321 19.56 7.39 -13.56
CA PHE A 321 20.37 8.60 -13.46
C PHE A 321 21.08 8.92 -14.78
N GLY A 322 20.90 10.14 -15.28
CA GLY A 322 21.60 10.69 -16.43
C GLY A 322 21.70 12.21 -16.31
N ASP A 323 21.24 12.94 -17.32
CA ASP A 323 21.08 14.40 -17.18
C ASP A 323 20.01 14.75 -16.16
N THR A 324 18.98 13.93 -16.04
CA THR A 324 17.90 14.08 -15.05
C THR A 324 17.82 12.84 -14.18
N GLN A 325 16.93 12.83 -13.19
CA GLN A 325 16.78 11.69 -12.29
C GLN A 325 15.38 11.13 -12.37
N GLY A 326 15.29 9.84 -12.59
CA GLY A 326 14.05 9.12 -12.35
C GLY A 326 13.81 8.97 -10.85
N GLY A 327 12.55 8.98 -10.45
CA GLY A 327 12.17 8.79 -9.06
C GLY A 327 12.39 7.37 -8.56
N PHE A 328 12.76 7.22 -7.28
CA PHE A 328 12.74 5.95 -6.57
C PHE A 328 11.38 5.26 -6.72
N GLY A 329 11.37 3.94 -6.89
CA GLY A 329 10.25 3.18 -7.45
C GLY A 329 10.41 2.86 -8.93
N GLY A 330 11.63 2.98 -9.47
CA GLY A 330 11.98 2.55 -10.83
C GLY A 330 11.63 3.54 -11.94
N GLY A 331 11.55 4.85 -11.66
CA GLY A 331 11.43 5.86 -12.71
C GLY A 331 12.73 5.95 -13.53
N GLY A 332 12.62 6.16 -14.84
CA GLY A 332 13.75 6.36 -15.76
C GLY A 332 14.24 7.80 -15.80
N PHE A 333 15.48 8.02 -16.23
CA PHE A 333 16.02 9.36 -16.50
C PHE A 333 15.74 9.79 -17.94
N GLY A 334 15.61 11.10 -18.14
CA GLY A 334 15.75 11.75 -19.43
C GLY A 334 17.17 12.27 -19.69
N LEU A 335 17.58 12.29 -20.96
CA LEU A 335 18.86 12.83 -21.42
C LEU A 335 18.70 13.48 -22.80
N ALA A 336 19.38 14.59 -23.02
CA ALA A 336 19.28 15.38 -24.25
C ALA A 336 17.81 15.69 -24.63
N TYR A 337 17.26 15.06 -25.67
CA TYR A 337 15.92 15.33 -26.21
C TYR A 337 14.85 14.32 -25.77
N SER A 338 15.20 13.38 -24.88
CA SER A 338 14.33 12.27 -24.52
C SER A 338 14.03 12.24 -23.02
N PRO A 339 12.75 12.16 -22.61
CA PRO A 339 12.35 12.01 -21.22
C PRO A 339 12.50 10.57 -20.71
N GLY A 340 12.35 10.43 -19.39
CA GLY A 340 12.39 9.15 -18.69
C GLY A 340 11.02 8.49 -18.53
N GLY A 341 10.94 7.16 -18.67
CA GLY A 341 9.70 6.39 -18.48
C GLY A 341 9.30 6.23 -17.00
N GLY A 342 8.02 6.13 -16.70
CA GLY A 342 7.53 5.93 -15.32
C GLY A 342 7.73 4.50 -14.81
N GLY A 343 8.06 4.33 -13.52
CA GLY A 343 8.19 3.02 -12.88
C GLY A 343 6.85 2.38 -12.50
N GLY A 344 6.80 1.09 -12.19
CA GLY A 344 5.55 0.45 -11.76
C GLY A 344 5.58 -1.07 -11.74
N TYR A 345 4.40 -1.70 -11.82
CA TYR A 345 4.30 -3.15 -12.02
C TYR A 345 4.99 -3.54 -13.33
N SER A 346 4.74 -2.79 -14.41
CA SER A 346 5.58 -2.79 -15.60
C SER A 346 6.08 -1.38 -15.85
N GLY A 347 7.28 -1.22 -16.37
CA GLY A 347 7.84 0.11 -16.64
C GLY A 347 7.24 0.77 -17.88
N GLY A 348 7.13 2.09 -17.90
CA GLY A 348 6.78 2.86 -19.09
C GLY A 348 7.96 2.94 -20.06
N GLY A 349 7.70 2.87 -21.37
CA GLY A 349 8.76 2.96 -22.38
C GLY A 349 9.05 4.40 -22.81
N VAL A 350 9.91 4.56 -23.80
CA VAL A 350 10.24 5.87 -24.40
C VAL A 350 10.22 5.73 -25.92
N VAL A 351 9.51 6.65 -26.59
CA VAL A 351 9.44 6.70 -28.05
C VAL A 351 10.10 7.96 -28.55
N MET A 352 11.11 7.81 -29.39
CA MET A 352 11.66 8.91 -30.18
C MET A 352 10.94 9.02 -31.52
N ASP A 353 10.51 10.22 -31.87
CA ASP A 353 9.97 10.56 -33.18
C ASP A 353 10.55 11.90 -33.63
N SER A 354 11.27 11.87 -34.75
CA SER A 354 11.90 13.04 -35.38
C SER A 354 12.85 13.80 -34.45
N GLY A 355 13.64 13.07 -33.66
CA GLY A 355 14.66 13.63 -32.77
C GLY A 355 14.16 14.07 -31.38
N VAL A 356 12.87 13.94 -31.09
CA VAL A 356 12.29 14.29 -29.79
C VAL A 356 11.66 13.05 -29.15
N GLY A 357 11.84 12.86 -27.84
CA GLY A 357 11.27 11.74 -27.11
C GLY A 357 9.92 12.04 -26.45
N GLN A 358 9.10 11.01 -26.25
CA GLN A 358 7.93 11.00 -25.40
C GLN A 358 7.96 9.77 -24.49
N ALA A 359 7.72 9.96 -23.19
CA ALA A 359 7.77 8.88 -22.21
C ALA A 359 6.38 8.33 -21.91
N GLY A 360 6.35 7.02 -21.69
CA GLY A 360 5.21 6.30 -21.13
C GLY A 360 5.21 6.32 -19.60
N GLY A 361 4.03 6.30 -18.99
CA GLY A 361 3.88 5.95 -17.58
C GLY A 361 3.85 4.43 -17.34
N GLY A 362 4.19 4.03 -16.13
CA GLY A 362 4.26 2.63 -15.71
C GLY A 362 2.90 1.98 -15.51
N GLY A 363 2.84 0.66 -15.66
CA GLY A 363 1.69 -0.19 -15.38
C GLY A 363 1.45 -0.39 -13.89
N SER A 364 0.22 -0.75 -13.53
CA SER A 364 -0.25 -1.04 -12.18
C SER A 364 -0.73 -2.49 -12.04
N ILE A 365 -0.84 -3.00 -10.81
CA ILE A 365 -1.54 -4.25 -10.53
C ILE A 365 -2.35 -4.14 -9.26
N ASN A 366 -3.47 -4.85 -9.22
CA ASN A 366 -4.32 -4.96 -8.04
C ASN A 366 -4.79 -6.42 -7.93
N ASN A 367 -4.29 -7.14 -6.93
CA ASN A 367 -4.67 -8.52 -6.66
C ASN A 367 -5.74 -8.63 -5.54
N GLY A 368 -6.31 -7.50 -5.12
CA GLY A 368 -7.39 -7.45 -4.14
C GLY A 368 -8.77 -7.52 -4.78
N TYR A 369 -9.80 -7.50 -3.96
CA TYR A 369 -11.20 -7.37 -4.38
C TYR A 369 -11.73 -5.94 -4.16
N ASN A 370 -12.93 -5.63 -4.67
CA ASN A 370 -13.52 -4.28 -4.64
C ASN A 370 -12.56 -3.20 -5.19
N GLN A 371 -12.06 -3.45 -6.40
CA GLN A 371 -11.01 -2.63 -7.00
C GLN A 371 -11.56 -1.28 -7.49
N VAL A 372 -10.83 -0.21 -7.20
CA VAL A 372 -11.03 1.12 -7.80
C VAL A 372 -9.68 1.61 -8.29
N ASN A 373 -9.50 1.60 -9.61
CA ASN A 373 -8.23 1.89 -10.26
C ASN A 373 -8.40 3.09 -11.20
N GLN A 374 -7.51 4.06 -11.12
CA GLN A 374 -7.55 5.29 -11.90
C GLN A 374 -6.14 5.65 -12.41
N ALA A 375 -6.02 5.86 -13.71
CA ALA A 375 -4.80 6.37 -14.32
C ALA A 375 -4.68 7.90 -14.07
N GLY A 376 -3.44 8.40 -13.96
CA GLY A 376 -3.17 9.85 -13.95
C GLY A 376 -3.88 10.64 -12.85
N TYR A 377 -3.79 10.19 -11.59
CA TYR A 377 -4.46 10.79 -10.45
C TYR A 377 -3.54 11.67 -9.58
N ASN A 378 -2.31 11.21 -9.32
CA ASN A 378 -1.46 11.79 -8.28
C ASN A 378 -0.34 12.66 -8.87
N HIS A 379 -0.22 13.88 -8.37
CA HIS A 379 0.90 14.78 -8.65
C HIS A 379 1.82 14.88 -7.42
N GLY A 380 3.13 14.88 -7.65
CA GLY A 380 4.17 14.81 -6.63
C GLY A 380 4.54 13.38 -6.25
N ASP A 381 5.12 13.22 -5.07
CA ASP A 381 5.46 11.92 -4.50
C ASP A 381 4.23 11.01 -4.34
N GLY A 382 4.48 9.71 -4.42
CA GLY A 382 3.51 8.69 -4.08
C GLY A 382 3.17 8.67 -2.59
N ARG A 383 2.18 7.85 -2.25
CA ARG A 383 1.84 7.48 -0.88
C ARG A 383 1.13 6.14 -0.87
N ILE A 384 1.13 5.48 0.28
CA ILE A 384 0.39 4.24 0.50
C ILE A 384 -0.43 4.40 1.77
N LEU A 385 -1.73 4.13 1.68
CA LEU A 385 -2.63 4.10 2.83
C LEU A 385 -3.06 2.66 3.05
N ILE A 386 -2.87 2.15 4.26
CA ILE A 386 -3.37 0.83 4.68
C ILE A 386 -4.34 1.07 5.82
N LYS A 387 -5.62 0.76 5.59
CA LYS A 387 -6.70 0.98 6.54
C LYS A 387 -7.34 -0.34 6.91
N LEU A 388 -7.27 -0.71 8.19
CA LEU A 388 -8.04 -1.83 8.72
C LEU A 388 -9.52 -1.42 8.71
N PHE A 389 -10.36 -2.19 8.03
CA PHE A 389 -11.80 -2.06 8.16
C PHE A 389 -12.39 -3.45 8.40
N GLN A 390 -13.25 -3.54 9.40
CA GLN A 390 -14.06 -4.71 9.65
C GLN A 390 -15.52 -4.29 9.56
#